data_AF-A0A852ZIZ8-F1
#
_entry.id   AF-A0A852ZIZ8-F1
#
_cell.length_a   1.000
_cell.length_b   1.000
_cell.length_c   1.000
_cell.angle_alpha   90.00
_cell.angle_beta   90.00
_cell.angle_gamma   90.00
#
_symmetry.space_group_name_H-M   'P 1'
#
loop_
_entity.id
_entity.type
_entity.pdbx_description
1 polymer ?
#
loop_
_entity_poly.entity_id
_entity_poly.type
_entity_poly.pdbx_seq_one_letter_code
_entity_poly.pdbx_strand_id
1 'polypeptide(L)'
;MKRRPLLLFLVVAAVALVPWIGFLLVSLPDQYQTRHWRLAWVGFDLALVILLGLAAWFGWRRRRAAVPILVATAALLCCDAWFDVVLDWNSSDRWLSLGTAVLIEVPIAVLLAVRARTIVTAGVASRELTVRDIELIVGNPSAQRLLTLLGTRVMTTDELAAAAKLSREEVRATLRELSRAGYVEASGQGWRDVPLNLRAPRPEEIAEADRPRFEAFWDAKLAHELKLFRRAFRHPERFGPWAQGSRARLVLSQSDLRRFADEYLELLDRYQLLRAEDGRDGDGEVRAVALRFYAFPDDLLTTDADGGSGRGVPVDGSHRDTP
;
A
#
# COMPACT_ATOMS: atom_id res chain seq x y z
N MET A 1 -10.63 -5.01 -16.67
CA MET A 1 -10.99 -4.19 -17.86
C MET A 1 -12.33 -3.43 -17.68
N LYS A 2 -12.45 -2.47 -16.74
CA LYS A 2 -13.71 -1.70 -16.50
C LYS A 2 -13.56 -0.16 -16.44
N ARG A 3 -12.38 0.38 -16.73
CA ARG A 3 -12.08 1.81 -16.52
C ARG A 3 -12.69 2.72 -17.60
N ARG A 4 -12.69 2.29 -18.86
CA ARG A 4 -13.20 3.06 -20.01
C ARG A 4 -14.71 3.42 -19.92
N PRO A 5 -15.64 2.49 -19.64
CA PRO A 5 -17.05 2.84 -19.56
C PRO A 5 -17.39 3.75 -18.37
N LEU A 6 -16.73 3.54 -17.22
CA LEU A 6 -16.89 4.41 -16.06
C LEU A 6 -16.43 5.84 -16.36
N LEU A 7 -15.26 6.01 -16.98
CA LEU A 7 -14.74 7.33 -17.33
C LEU A 7 -15.64 8.05 -18.34
N LEU A 8 -16.13 7.34 -19.35
CA LEU A 8 -17.07 7.91 -20.32
C LEU A 8 -18.37 8.37 -19.64
N PHE A 9 -18.93 7.54 -18.76
CA PHE A 9 -20.12 7.90 -17.98
C PHE A 9 -19.90 9.16 -17.14
N LEU A 10 -18.77 9.25 -16.43
CA LEU A 10 -18.43 10.43 -15.62
C LEU A 10 -18.29 11.69 -16.47
N VAL A 11 -17.66 11.60 -17.64
CA VAL A 11 -17.54 12.73 -18.58
C VAL A 11 -18.91 13.18 -19.07
N VAL A 12 -19.77 12.23 -19.48
CA VAL A 12 -21.13 12.54 -19.93
C VAL A 12 -21.95 13.18 -18.82
N ALA A 13 -21.89 12.63 -17.60
CA ALA A 13 -22.58 13.20 -16.44
C ALA A 13 -22.10 14.62 -16.12
N ALA A 14 -20.79 14.88 -16.18
CA ALA A 14 -20.21 16.21 -15.98
C ALA A 14 -20.67 17.21 -17.06
N VAL A 15 -20.66 16.81 -18.33
CA VAL A 15 -21.12 17.67 -19.43
C VAL A 15 -22.62 17.93 -19.33
N ALA A 16 -23.43 16.93 -18.97
CA ALA A 16 -24.87 17.08 -18.78
C ALA A 16 -25.23 18.00 -17.61
N LEU A 17 -24.39 18.05 -16.57
CA LEU A 17 -24.55 18.95 -15.43
C LEU A 17 -24.40 20.44 -15.81
N VAL A 18 -23.59 20.78 -16.83
CA VAL A 18 -23.34 22.18 -17.21
C VAL A 18 -24.61 22.89 -17.71
N PRO A 19 -25.38 22.35 -18.69
CA PRO A 19 -26.67 22.93 -19.07
C PRO A 19 -27.67 23.00 -17.92
N TRP A 20 -27.69 21.97 -17.05
CA TRP A 20 -28.59 21.94 -15.89
C TRP A 20 -28.29 23.07 -14.90
N ILE A 21 -27.01 23.32 -14.59
CA ILE A 21 -26.57 24.42 -13.74
C ILE A 21 -26.96 25.77 -14.37
N GLY A 22 -26.74 25.93 -15.69
CA GLY A 22 -27.13 27.15 -16.40
C GLY A 22 -28.64 27.39 -16.39
N PHE A 23 -29.44 26.33 -16.56
CA PHE A 23 -30.89 26.40 -16.42
C PHE A 23 -31.30 26.82 -15.01
N LEU A 24 -30.74 26.18 -13.97
CA LEU A 24 -31.02 26.51 -12.57
C LEU A 24 -30.69 27.97 -12.25
N LEU A 25 -29.57 28.50 -12.75
CA LEU A 25 -29.16 29.89 -12.52
C LEU A 25 -30.19 30.93 -13.01
N VAL A 26 -30.93 30.63 -14.07
CA VAL A 26 -31.91 31.55 -14.68
C VAL A 26 -33.34 31.32 -14.16
N SER A 27 -33.64 30.09 -13.72
CA SER A 27 -35.01 29.67 -13.39
C SER A 27 -35.31 29.67 -11.88
N LEU A 28 -34.30 29.73 -11.01
CA LEU A 28 -34.50 29.82 -9.56
C LEU A 28 -34.95 31.25 -9.16
N PRO A 29 -36.08 31.40 -8.43
CA PRO A 29 -36.50 32.66 -7.81
C PRO A 29 -35.52 33.10 -6.71
N ASP A 30 -35.32 34.41 -6.59
CA ASP A 30 -34.42 35.03 -5.60
C ASP A 30 -34.81 34.78 -4.13
N GLN A 31 -36.04 34.33 -3.84
CA GLN A 31 -36.51 34.09 -2.49
C GLN A 31 -37.32 32.78 -2.38
N TYR A 32 -36.72 31.76 -1.77
CA TYR A 32 -37.37 30.47 -1.48
C TYR A 32 -37.50 30.25 0.04
N GLN A 33 -38.64 30.60 0.63
CA GLN A 33 -38.97 30.19 2.00
C GLN A 33 -39.47 28.74 2.00
N THR A 34 -38.54 27.77 2.08
CA THR A 34 -38.91 26.35 2.19
C THR A 34 -39.00 25.93 3.65
N ARG A 35 -40.14 25.32 4.02
CA ARG A 35 -40.40 24.77 5.38
C ARG A 35 -39.38 23.71 5.81
N HIS A 36 -38.61 23.16 4.87
CA HIS A 36 -37.64 22.07 5.06
C HIS A 36 -36.18 22.56 5.15
N TRP A 37 -35.92 23.86 5.08
CA TRP A 37 -34.56 24.42 5.15
C TRP A 37 -33.80 23.96 6.41
N ARG A 38 -34.46 24.03 7.58
CA ARG A 38 -33.89 23.51 8.84
C ARG A 38 -33.55 22.02 8.78
N LEU A 39 -34.36 21.22 8.10
CA LEU A 39 -34.14 19.78 7.99
C LEU A 39 -32.92 19.47 7.11
N ALA A 40 -32.73 20.23 6.04
CA ALA A 40 -31.57 20.09 5.14
C ALA A 40 -30.26 20.39 5.89
N TRP A 41 -30.21 21.50 6.63
CA TRP A 41 -29.03 21.88 7.44
C TRP A 41 -28.75 20.88 8.55
N VAL A 42 -29.76 20.56 9.38
CA VAL A 42 -29.57 19.57 10.46
C VAL A 42 -29.16 18.20 9.91
N GLY A 43 -29.68 17.81 8.76
CA GLY A 43 -29.30 16.55 8.09
C GLY A 43 -27.86 16.57 7.59
N PHE A 44 -27.41 17.70 7.05
CA PHE A 44 -26.02 17.90 6.61
C PHE A 44 -25.05 17.86 7.78
N ASP A 45 -25.32 18.61 8.85
CA ASP A 45 -24.49 18.64 10.06
C ASP A 45 -24.42 17.26 10.73
N LEU A 46 -25.55 16.55 10.79
CA LEU A 46 -25.59 15.20 11.32
C LEU A 46 -24.72 14.24 10.49
N ALA A 47 -24.77 14.34 9.15
CA ALA A 47 -23.92 13.55 8.27
C ALA A 47 -22.43 13.90 8.48
N LEU A 48 -22.10 15.18 8.64
CA LEU A 48 -20.75 15.67 8.89
C LEU A 48 -20.20 15.15 10.23
N VAL A 49 -20.99 15.23 11.31
CA VAL A 49 -20.63 14.67 12.62
C VAL A 49 -20.42 13.17 12.56
N ILE A 50 -21.30 12.42 11.90
CA ILE A 50 -21.14 10.97 11.71
C ILE A 50 -19.84 10.67 10.96
N LEU A 51 -19.55 11.40 9.88
CA LEU A 51 -18.35 11.18 9.07
C LEU A 51 -17.06 11.60 9.77
N LEU A 52 -17.08 12.67 10.59
CA LEU A 52 -15.96 13.02 11.47
C LEU A 52 -15.74 11.94 12.54
N GLY A 53 -16.80 11.44 13.17
CA GLY A 53 -16.71 10.36 14.15
C GLY A 53 -16.15 9.07 13.54
N LEU A 54 -16.60 8.71 12.34
CA LEU A 54 -16.07 7.57 11.59
C LEU A 54 -14.61 7.81 11.16
N ALA A 55 -14.27 9.01 10.68
CA ALA A 55 -12.90 9.38 10.31
C ALA A 55 -11.95 9.26 11.50
N ALA A 56 -12.36 9.74 12.68
CA ALA A 56 -11.61 9.62 13.92
C ALA A 56 -11.44 8.16 14.34
N TRP A 57 -12.52 7.36 14.29
CA TRP A 57 -12.48 5.94 14.65
C TRP A 57 -11.61 5.10 13.71
N PHE A 58 -11.77 5.25 12.40
CA PHE A 58 -10.98 4.52 11.41
C PHE A 58 -9.54 5.01 11.33
N GLY A 59 -9.31 6.32 11.57
CA GLY A 59 -7.99 6.91 11.76
C GLY A 59 -7.27 6.30 12.95
N TRP A 60 -7.95 6.17 14.10
CA TRP A 60 -7.42 5.48 15.27
C TRP A 60 -7.07 4.02 14.96
N ARG A 61 -7.93 3.30 14.25
CA ARG A 61 -7.68 1.91 13.85
C ARG A 61 -6.67 1.75 12.71
N ARG A 62 -6.20 2.86 12.11
CA ARG A 62 -5.22 2.92 11.02
C ARG A 62 -5.51 1.90 9.92
N ARG A 63 -6.76 1.86 9.48
CA ARG A 63 -7.23 0.95 8.42
C ARG A 63 -7.25 1.65 7.07
N ARG A 64 -6.95 0.91 6.00
CA ARG A 64 -7.07 1.45 4.62
C ARG A 64 -8.51 1.84 4.27
N ALA A 65 -9.48 1.19 4.91
CA ALA A 65 -10.90 1.54 4.81
C ALA A 65 -11.22 2.97 5.29
N ALA A 66 -10.30 3.66 5.98
CA ALA A 66 -10.47 5.07 6.38
C ALA A 66 -10.46 6.03 5.18
N VAL A 67 -9.74 5.71 4.11
CA VAL A 67 -9.53 6.61 2.95
C VAL A 67 -10.83 7.18 2.37
N PRO A 68 -11.85 6.38 2.01
CA PRO A 68 -13.08 6.94 1.46
C PRO A 68 -13.82 7.85 2.44
N ILE A 69 -13.79 7.54 3.74
CA ILE A 69 -14.43 8.35 4.78
C ILE A 69 -13.69 9.68 4.92
N LEU A 70 -12.35 9.67 5.02
CA LEU A 70 -11.52 10.88 5.09
C LEU A 70 -11.75 11.81 3.88
N VAL A 71 -11.82 11.25 2.67
CA VAL A 71 -12.07 12.02 1.44
C VAL A 71 -13.50 12.59 1.43
N ALA A 72 -14.49 11.80 1.83
CA ALA A 72 -15.88 12.28 1.92
C ALA A 72 -16.04 13.39 2.97
N THR A 73 -15.45 13.24 4.16
CA THR A 73 -15.47 14.26 5.21
C THR A 73 -14.76 15.54 4.76
N ALA A 74 -13.60 15.43 4.10
CA ALA A 74 -12.90 16.58 3.55
C ALA A 74 -13.73 17.33 2.50
N ALA A 75 -14.40 16.59 1.62
CA ALA A 75 -15.28 17.19 0.62
C ALA A 75 -16.49 17.89 1.26
N LEU A 76 -17.11 17.29 2.28
CA LEU A 76 -18.22 17.92 3.01
C LEU A 76 -17.78 19.19 3.75
N LEU A 77 -16.61 19.20 4.39
CA LEU A 77 -16.07 20.41 5.02
C LEU A 77 -15.79 21.53 4.00
N CYS A 78 -15.36 21.19 2.78
CA CYS A 78 -15.24 22.20 1.72
C CYS A 78 -16.62 22.73 1.27
N CYS A 79 -17.64 21.87 1.23
CA CYS A 79 -19.02 22.30 0.93
C CYS A 79 -19.58 23.20 2.03
N ASP A 80 -19.32 22.86 3.30
CA ASP A 80 -19.71 23.61 4.50
C ASP A 80 -19.14 25.03 4.45
N ALA A 81 -17.81 25.14 4.29
CA ALA A 81 -17.09 26.41 4.13
C ALA A 81 -17.60 27.26 2.97
N TRP A 82 -17.95 26.61 1.86
CA TRP A 82 -18.54 27.30 0.73
C TRP A 82 -19.94 27.85 1.06
N PHE A 83 -20.81 27.04 1.68
CA PHE A 83 -22.16 27.46 2.01
C PHE A 83 -22.17 28.60 3.02
N ASP A 84 -21.37 28.52 4.09
CA ASP A 84 -21.31 29.55 5.12
C ASP A 84 -20.82 30.89 4.56
N VAL A 85 -19.75 30.88 3.75
CA VAL A 85 -19.24 32.11 3.13
C VAL A 85 -20.24 32.72 2.14
N VAL A 86 -20.93 31.89 1.34
CA VAL A 86 -21.88 32.38 0.34
C VAL A 86 -23.15 32.93 0.98
N LEU A 87 -23.67 32.27 2.02
CA LEU A 87 -24.90 32.68 2.67
C LEU A 87 -24.73 33.94 3.54
N ASP A 88 -23.57 34.10 4.17
CA ASP A 88 -23.27 35.26 5.02
C ASP A 88 -22.63 36.43 4.28
N TRP A 89 -22.42 36.34 2.96
CA TRP A 89 -21.69 37.34 2.17
C TRP A 89 -22.20 38.79 2.34
N ASN A 90 -23.51 38.96 2.50
CA ASN A 90 -24.17 40.25 2.65
C ASN A 90 -24.61 40.57 4.10
N SER A 91 -24.22 39.75 5.07
CA SER A 91 -24.50 39.95 6.50
C SER A 91 -23.31 40.61 7.22
N SER A 92 -23.52 41.06 8.46
CA SER A 92 -22.43 41.53 9.33
C SER A 92 -21.41 40.44 9.65
N ASP A 93 -21.83 39.18 9.52
CA ASP A 93 -21.11 38.01 10.03
C ASP A 93 -20.15 37.41 9.00
N ARG A 94 -20.11 37.96 7.78
CA ARG A 94 -19.19 37.56 6.68
C ARG A 94 -17.75 37.36 7.11
N TRP A 95 -17.23 38.18 8.03
CA TRP A 95 -15.85 38.08 8.49
C TRP A 95 -15.64 36.91 9.45
N LEU A 96 -16.68 36.58 10.23
CA LEU A 96 -16.69 35.40 11.09
C LEU A 96 -16.73 34.13 10.24
N SER A 97 -17.65 34.04 9.27
CA SER A 97 -17.81 32.87 8.38
C SER A 97 -16.60 32.67 7.48
N LEU A 98 -16.00 33.76 6.98
CA LEU A 98 -14.72 33.67 6.27
C LEU A 98 -13.58 33.22 7.20
N GLY A 99 -13.59 33.68 8.45
CA GLY A 99 -12.62 33.29 9.47
C GLY A 99 -12.69 31.80 9.81
N THR A 100 -13.89 31.25 10.04
CA THR A 100 -14.10 29.82 10.33
C THR A 100 -13.74 28.95 9.13
N ALA A 101 -14.16 29.34 7.93
CA ALA A 101 -13.81 28.64 6.69
C ALA A 101 -12.28 28.52 6.52
N VAL A 102 -11.54 29.62 6.66
CA VAL A 102 -10.09 29.65 6.41
C VAL A 102 -9.27 29.05 7.56
N LEU A 103 -9.72 29.18 8.82
CA LEU A 103 -8.94 28.77 9.99
C LEU A 103 -9.32 27.40 10.55
N ILE A 104 -10.53 26.90 10.25
CA ILE A 104 -11.05 25.66 10.82
C ILE A 104 -11.37 24.66 9.71
N GLU A 105 -12.38 24.93 8.89
CA GLU A 105 -12.93 23.93 7.98
C GLU A 105 -11.95 23.53 6.87
N VAL A 106 -11.39 24.51 6.15
CA VAL A 106 -10.42 24.25 5.08
C VAL A 106 -9.14 23.59 5.61
N PRO A 107 -8.52 24.06 6.71
CA PRO A 107 -7.36 23.37 7.29
C PRO A 107 -7.64 21.92 7.68
N ILE A 108 -8.80 21.64 8.28
CA ILE A 108 -9.19 20.26 8.63
C ILE A 108 -9.40 19.44 7.35
N ALA A 109 -10.09 19.97 6.34
CA ALA A 109 -10.29 19.30 5.06
C ALA A 109 -8.95 18.93 4.39
N VAL A 110 -8.00 19.88 4.37
CA VAL A 110 -6.64 19.67 3.85
C VAL A 110 -5.91 18.58 4.65
N LEU A 111 -5.97 18.63 5.98
CA LEU A 111 -5.36 17.62 6.84
C LEU A 111 -5.90 16.22 6.52
N LEU A 112 -7.23 16.06 6.43
CA LEU A 112 -7.88 14.79 6.12
C LEU A 112 -7.50 14.29 4.72
N ALA A 113 -7.43 15.18 3.72
CA ALA A 113 -7.02 14.83 2.37
C ALA A 113 -5.54 14.41 2.29
N VAL A 114 -4.65 15.10 3.00
CA VAL A 114 -3.23 14.73 3.11
C VAL A 114 -3.09 13.37 3.77
N ARG A 115 -3.81 13.10 4.87
CA ARG A 115 -3.80 11.79 5.54
C ARG A 115 -4.32 10.68 4.65
N ALA A 116 -5.42 10.90 3.94
CA ALA A 116 -5.95 9.95 2.95
C ALA A 116 -4.90 9.64 1.87
N ARG A 117 -4.22 10.66 1.34
CA ARG A 117 -3.14 10.48 0.37
C ARG A 117 -1.98 9.67 0.94
N THR A 118 -1.51 10.00 2.14
CA THR A 118 -0.42 9.27 2.81
C THR A 118 -0.76 7.79 2.97
N ILE A 119 -1.98 7.45 3.38
CA ILE A 119 -2.44 6.05 3.51
C ILE A 119 -2.40 5.31 2.16
N VAL A 120 -2.78 5.98 1.08
CA VAL A 120 -2.75 5.41 -0.27
C VAL A 120 -1.32 5.23 -0.77
N THR A 121 -0.43 6.18 -0.50
CA THR A 121 0.95 6.17 -1.01
C THR A 121 1.93 5.37 -0.16
N ALA A 122 1.67 5.21 1.14
CA ALA A 122 2.53 4.46 2.04
C ALA A 122 2.32 2.94 1.96
N GLY A 123 1.30 2.50 1.23
CA GLY A 123 1.13 1.09 0.93
C GLY A 123 2.30 0.54 0.11
N VAL A 124 2.75 -0.68 0.43
CA VAL A 124 3.70 -1.38 -0.43
C VAL A 124 3.01 -1.59 -1.78
N ALA A 125 3.57 -1.01 -2.84
CA ALA A 125 2.97 -1.08 -4.16
C ALA A 125 2.87 -2.56 -4.57
N SER A 126 1.65 -3.06 -4.75
CA SER A 126 1.42 -4.45 -5.13
C SER A 126 0.89 -4.55 -6.55
N ARG A 127 1.56 -5.38 -7.36
CA ARG A 127 1.12 -5.72 -8.71
C ARG A 127 1.49 -7.16 -9.03
N GLU A 128 0.88 -7.70 -10.07
CA GLU A 128 1.25 -9.01 -10.58
C GLU A 128 2.62 -8.95 -11.25
N LEU A 129 3.41 -10.00 -11.04
CA LEU A 129 4.70 -10.20 -11.68
C LEU A 129 4.48 -10.47 -13.17
N THR A 130 5.17 -9.72 -14.02
CA THR A 130 5.12 -9.91 -15.48
C THR A 130 6.41 -10.53 -16.01
N VAL A 131 6.36 -11.08 -17.22
CA VAL A 131 7.56 -11.60 -17.91
C VAL A 131 8.63 -10.53 -18.05
N ARG A 132 8.22 -9.29 -18.37
CA ARG A 132 9.13 -8.16 -18.47
C ARG A 132 9.85 -7.87 -17.16
N ASP A 133 9.16 -8.02 -16.04
CA ASP A 133 9.76 -7.85 -14.71
C ASP A 133 10.81 -8.95 -14.45
N ILE A 134 10.52 -10.17 -14.87
CA ILE A 134 11.46 -11.30 -14.79
C ILE A 134 12.68 -11.05 -15.67
N GLU A 135 12.50 -10.61 -16.91
CA GLU A 135 13.61 -10.29 -17.82
C GLU A 135 14.45 -9.14 -17.28
N LEU A 136 13.83 -8.11 -16.71
CA LEU A 136 14.52 -6.98 -16.12
C LEU A 136 15.32 -7.36 -14.87
N ILE A 137 14.83 -8.29 -14.05
CA ILE A 137 15.53 -8.71 -12.83
C ILE A 137 16.51 -9.85 -13.12
N VAL A 138 16.06 -10.94 -13.75
CA VAL A 138 16.88 -12.14 -13.99
C VAL A 138 17.84 -11.93 -15.15
N GLY A 139 17.35 -11.31 -16.23
CA GLY A 139 18.12 -11.12 -17.45
C GLY A 139 19.13 -9.98 -17.40
N ASN A 140 19.07 -9.11 -16.38
CA ASN A 140 19.98 -7.96 -16.26
C ASN A 140 20.80 -8.02 -14.95
N PRO A 141 22.06 -8.51 -15.00
CA PRO A 141 22.95 -8.55 -13.83
C PRO A 141 23.22 -7.17 -13.21
N SER A 142 23.23 -6.11 -14.03
CA SER A 142 23.43 -4.75 -13.56
C SER A 142 22.23 -4.30 -12.72
N ALA A 143 21.01 -4.64 -13.13
CA ALA A 143 19.81 -4.40 -12.32
C ALA A 143 19.87 -5.10 -10.96
N GLN A 144 20.25 -6.38 -10.92
CA GLN A 144 20.39 -7.13 -9.67
C GLN A 144 21.41 -6.50 -8.72
N ARG A 145 22.57 -6.09 -9.24
CA ARG A 145 23.62 -5.43 -8.46
C ARG A 145 23.14 -4.10 -7.90
N LEU A 146 22.50 -3.27 -8.72
CA LEU A 146 22.00 -1.97 -8.28
C LEU A 146 20.92 -2.12 -7.20
N LEU A 147 19.95 -3.01 -7.35
CA LEU A 147 18.93 -3.27 -6.32
C LEU A 147 19.54 -3.81 -5.02
N THR A 148 20.54 -4.68 -5.13
CA THR A 148 21.28 -5.20 -3.96
C THR A 148 22.03 -4.10 -3.22
N LEU A 149 22.64 -3.15 -3.94
CA LEU A 149 23.39 -2.03 -3.36
C LEU A 149 22.48 -0.97 -2.75
N LEU A 150 21.40 -0.62 -3.45
CA LEU A 150 20.41 0.33 -2.95
C LEU A 150 19.84 -0.16 -1.63
N GLY A 151 19.39 -1.41 -1.54
CA GLY A 151 18.82 -1.96 -0.31
C GLY A 151 17.81 -0.97 0.31
N THR A 152 18.11 -0.44 1.50
CA THR A 152 17.31 0.63 2.14
C THR A 152 17.97 2.01 2.19
N ARG A 153 19.04 2.21 1.42
CA ARG A 153 19.81 3.46 1.37
C ARG A 153 19.41 4.28 0.15
N VAL A 154 19.54 5.60 0.29
CA VAL A 154 19.54 6.51 -0.85
C VAL A 154 20.97 6.61 -1.35
N MET A 155 21.22 6.29 -2.62
CA MET A 155 22.55 6.39 -3.22
C MET A 155 22.52 7.23 -4.49
N THR A 156 23.54 8.05 -4.70
CA THR A 156 23.69 8.80 -5.95
C THR A 156 24.12 7.87 -7.08
N THR A 157 23.93 8.32 -8.33
CA THR A 157 24.40 7.58 -9.50
C THR A 157 25.91 7.32 -9.45
N ASP A 158 26.68 8.23 -8.86
CA ASP A 158 28.13 8.13 -8.80
C ASP A 158 28.59 7.10 -7.76
N GLU A 159 27.93 7.08 -6.60
CA GLU A 159 28.14 6.05 -5.57
C GLU A 159 27.77 4.66 -6.09
N LEU A 160 26.65 4.55 -6.81
CA LEU A 160 26.21 3.30 -7.42
C LEU A 160 27.19 2.83 -8.50
N ALA A 161 27.67 3.72 -9.37
CA ALA A 161 28.67 3.37 -10.38
C ALA A 161 29.97 2.86 -9.74
N ALA A 162 30.44 3.54 -8.69
CA ALA A 162 31.63 3.12 -7.95
C ALA A 162 31.44 1.77 -7.25
N ALA A 163 30.33 1.58 -6.53
CA ALA A 163 30.06 0.37 -5.76
C ALA A 163 29.74 -0.85 -6.65
N ALA A 164 28.99 -0.65 -7.73
CA ALA A 164 28.64 -1.71 -8.68
C ALA A 164 29.78 -2.04 -9.65
N LYS A 165 30.82 -1.19 -9.71
CA LYS A 165 31.91 -1.23 -10.70
C LYS A 165 31.37 -1.22 -12.13
N LEU A 166 30.40 -0.33 -12.39
CA LEU A 166 29.74 -0.15 -13.68
C LEU A 166 30.00 1.25 -14.23
N SER A 167 29.85 1.43 -15.54
CA SER A 167 29.94 2.77 -16.13
C SER A 167 28.77 3.65 -15.68
N ARG A 168 28.99 4.96 -15.58
CA ARG A 168 27.93 5.91 -15.20
C ARG A 168 26.75 5.88 -16.19
N GLU A 169 27.02 5.63 -17.46
CA GLU A 169 26.00 5.54 -18.51
C GLU A 169 25.13 4.30 -18.33
N GLU A 170 25.74 3.14 -18.08
CA GLU A 170 25.03 1.89 -17.83
C GLU A 170 24.15 2.00 -16.58
N VAL A 171 24.68 2.54 -15.47
CA VAL A 171 23.88 2.77 -14.25
C VAL A 171 22.69 3.67 -14.53
N ARG A 172 22.85 4.78 -15.26
CA ARG A 172 21.73 5.67 -15.63
C ARG A 172 20.71 4.97 -16.53
N ALA A 173 21.15 4.15 -17.47
CA ALA A 173 20.25 3.39 -18.34
C ALA A 173 19.42 2.40 -17.51
N THR A 174 20.07 1.58 -16.68
CA THR A 174 19.41 0.59 -15.83
C THR A 174 18.48 1.24 -14.80
N LEU A 175 18.89 2.33 -14.15
CA LEU A 175 18.02 3.06 -13.21
C LEU A 175 16.77 3.63 -13.89
N ARG A 176 16.88 4.11 -15.13
CA ARG A 176 15.71 4.57 -15.90
C ARG A 176 14.74 3.42 -16.20
N GLU A 177 15.24 2.25 -16.55
CA GLU A 177 14.40 1.07 -16.77
C GLU A 177 13.74 0.59 -15.48
N LEU A 178 14.50 0.46 -14.40
CA LEU A 178 14.02 0.10 -13.08
C LEU A 178 12.97 1.11 -12.58
N SER A 179 13.17 2.40 -12.82
CA SER A 179 12.24 3.45 -12.41
C SER A 179 10.94 3.40 -13.20
N ARG A 180 11.01 3.18 -14.52
CA ARG A 180 9.81 2.95 -15.35
C ARG A 180 9.04 1.71 -14.92
N ALA A 181 9.72 0.69 -14.44
CA ALA A 181 9.12 -0.52 -13.88
C ALA A 181 8.73 -0.37 -12.39
N GLY A 182 8.99 0.79 -11.77
CA GLY A 182 8.60 1.11 -10.40
C GLY A 182 9.47 0.51 -9.29
N TYR A 183 10.62 -0.07 -9.61
CA TYR A 183 11.55 -0.65 -8.63
C TYR A 183 12.38 0.39 -7.89
N VAL A 184 12.63 1.54 -8.52
CA VAL A 184 13.42 2.62 -7.92
C VAL A 184 12.79 3.97 -8.22
N GLU A 185 13.00 4.92 -7.34
CA GLU A 185 12.57 6.30 -7.57
C GLU A 185 13.66 7.29 -7.17
N ALA A 186 13.59 8.47 -7.78
CA ALA A 186 14.47 9.58 -7.44
C ALA A 186 14.08 10.12 -6.05
N SER A 187 15.07 10.26 -5.18
CA SER A 187 14.93 10.79 -3.83
C SER A 187 16.01 11.84 -3.61
N GLY A 188 15.65 13.11 -3.76
CA GLY A 188 16.61 14.21 -3.72
C GLY A 188 17.62 14.12 -4.87
N GLN A 189 18.90 14.07 -4.53
CA GLN A 189 20.01 13.93 -5.50
C GLN A 189 20.37 12.46 -5.81
N GLY A 190 19.67 11.51 -5.18
CA GLY A 190 19.95 10.07 -5.31
C GLY A 190 18.75 9.26 -5.74
N TRP A 191 18.93 7.95 -5.67
CA TRP A 191 17.93 6.94 -5.97
C TRP A 191 17.68 6.09 -4.74
N ARG A 192 16.43 5.64 -4.57
CA ARG A 192 16.05 4.67 -3.54
C ARG A 192 15.26 3.52 -4.15
N ASP A 193 15.37 2.36 -3.53
CA ASP A 193 14.49 1.22 -3.79
C ASP A 193 13.05 1.58 -3.37
N VAL A 194 12.08 1.09 -4.15
CA VAL A 194 10.65 1.19 -3.84
C VAL A 194 10.18 -0.21 -3.43
N PRO A 195 9.70 -0.40 -2.19
CA PRO A 195 9.16 -1.67 -1.75
C PRO A 195 7.99 -2.09 -2.66
N LEU A 196 8.20 -3.12 -3.46
CA LEU A 196 7.21 -3.71 -4.34
C LEU A 196 6.81 -5.11 -3.86
N ASN A 197 5.51 -5.33 -3.68
CA ASN A 197 4.96 -6.65 -3.44
C ASN A 197 4.49 -7.27 -4.76
N LEU A 198 5.42 -7.96 -5.44
CA LEU A 198 5.15 -8.69 -6.68
C LEU A 198 4.43 -10.01 -6.37
N ARG A 199 3.16 -10.08 -6.77
CA ARG A 199 2.34 -11.29 -6.62
C ARG A 199 2.56 -12.20 -7.82
N ALA A 200 2.71 -13.50 -7.56
CA ALA A 200 2.75 -14.48 -8.63
C ALA A 200 1.37 -14.49 -9.34
N PRO A 201 1.35 -14.44 -10.69
CA PRO A 201 0.11 -14.65 -11.44
C PRO A 201 -0.41 -16.07 -11.22
N ARG A 202 -1.69 -16.32 -11.49
CA ARG A 202 -2.21 -17.68 -11.41
C ARG A 202 -1.56 -18.54 -12.49
N PRO A 203 -1.24 -19.82 -12.22
CA PRO A 203 -0.64 -20.69 -13.23
C PRO A 203 -1.41 -20.74 -14.56
N GLU A 204 -2.75 -20.69 -14.48
CA GLU A 204 -3.67 -20.67 -15.63
C GLU A 204 -3.57 -19.40 -16.49
N GLU A 205 -3.13 -18.28 -15.91
CA GLU A 205 -3.02 -16.98 -16.58
C GLU A 205 -1.68 -16.82 -17.31
N ILE A 206 -0.73 -17.74 -17.11
CA ILE A 206 0.60 -17.70 -17.70
C ILE A 206 0.55 -18.38 -19.07
N ALA A 207 0.88 -17.62 -20.11
CA ALA A 207 1.02 -18.15 -21.46
C ALA A 207 2.04 -19.30 -21.49
N GLU A 208 1.73 -20.36 -22.22
CA GLU A 208 2.58 -21.56 -22.32
C GLU A 208 4.04 -21.22 -22.67
N ALA A 209 4.22 -20.25 -23.58
CA ALA A 209 5.54 -19.78 -24.03
C ALA A 209 6.37 -19.08 -22.94
N ASP A 210 5.75 -18.61 -21.86
CA ASP A 210 6.39 -17.85 -20.78
C ASP A 210 6.61 -18.67 -19.51
N ARG A 211 6.00 -19.84 -19.38
CA ARG A 211 6.14 -20.74 -18.21
C ARG A 211 7.60 -21.03 -17.87
N PRO A 212 8.50 -21.36 -18.82
CA PRO A 212 9.89 -21.65 -18.47
C PRO A 212 10.63 -20.46 -17.83
N ARG A 213 10.28 -19.23 -18.23
CA ARG A 213 10.88 -18.00 -17.65
C ARG A 213 10.44 -17.83 -16.20
N PHE A 214 9.16 -18.07 -15.96
CA PHE A 214 8.56 -18.00 -14.63
C PHE A 214 9.10 -19.09 -13.70
N GLU A 215 9.22 -20.34 -14.17
CA GLU A 215 9.85 -21.45 -13.45
C GLU A 215 11.29 -21.10 -13.02
N ALA A 216 12.13 -20.70 -13.98
CA ALA A 216 13.51 -20.30 -13.68
C ALA A 216 13.59 -19.15 -12.67
N PHE A 217 12.67 -18.18 -12.75
CA PHE A 217 12.57 -17.09 -11.77
C PHE A 217 12.23 -17.61 -10.37
N TRP A 218 11.23 -18.49 -10.25
CA TRP A 218 10.83 -19.05 -8.95
C TRP A 218 11.90 -19.93 -8.35
N ASP A 219 12.59 -20.74 -9.14
CA ASP A 219 13.71 -21.56 -8.68
C ASP A 219 14.85 -20.70 -8.13
N ALA A 220 15.24 -19.65 -8.88
CA ALA A 220 16.26 -18.70 -8.44
C ALA A 220 15.83 -17.98 -7.16
N LYS A 221 14.57 -17.55 -7.07
CA LYS A 221 13.99 -16.89 -5.89
C LYS A 221 13.98 -17.82 -4.69
N LEU A 222 13.52 -19.07 -4.85
CA LEU A 222 13.46 -20.07 -3.79
C LEU A 222 14.87 -20.43 -3.29
N ALA A 223 15.83 -20.62 -4.19
CA ALA A 223 17.21 -20.89 -3.83
C ALA A 223 17.84 -19.74 -3.03
N HIS A 224 17.52 -18.49 -3.38
CA HIS A 224 17.95 -17.31 -2.63
C HIS A 224 17.30 -17.25 -1.23
N GLU A 225 15.98 -17.43 -1.16
CA GLU A 225 15.22 -17.43 0.09
C GLU A 225 15.71 -18.52 1.05
N LEU A 226 15.97 -19.73 0.55
CA LEU A 226 16.49 -20.82 1.35
C LEU A 226 17.89 -20.52 1.91
N LYS A 227 18.75 -19.83 1.14
CA LYS A 227 20.07 -19.39 1.63
C LYS A 227 19.92 -18.38 2.77
N LEU A 228 19.03 -17.40 2.64
CA LEU A 228 18.75 -16.42 3.69
C LEU A 228 18.18 -17.10 4.94
N PHE A 229 17.21 -17.99 4.77
CA PHE A 229 16.56 -18.70 5.85
C PHE A 229 17.55 -19.61 6.59
N ARG A 230 18.37 -20.38 5.86
CA ARG A 230 19.45 -21.19 6.45
C ARG A 230 20.43 -20.35 7.26
N ARG A 231 20.83 -19.17 6.75
CA ARG A 231 21.72 -18.25 7.47
C ARG A 231 21.06 -17.71 8.74
N ALA A 232 19.78 -17.35 8.68
CA ALA A 232 19.04 -16.81 9.82
C ALA A 232 18.88 -17.86 10.95
N PHE A 233 18.52 -19.09 10.60
CA PHE A 233 18.29 -20.16 11.58
C PHE A 233 19.58 -20.76 12.15
N ARG A 234 20.70 -20.71 11.42
CA ARG A 234 22.00 -21.20 11.90
C ARG A 234 22.72 -20.24 12.84
N HIS A 235 22.37 -18.96 12.78
CA HIS A 235 23.03 -17.89 13.55
C HIS A 235 22.01 -16.93 14.19
N PRO A 236 21.03 -17.42 14.98
CA PRO A 236 19.98 -16.59 15.58
C PRO A 236 20.54 -15.50 16.51
N GLU A 237 21.70 -15.74 17.14
CA GLU A 237 22.39 -14.81 18.03
C GLU A 237 22.73 -13.47 17.38
N ARG A 238 22.90 -13.45 16.06
CA ARG A 238 23.25 -12.23 15.30
C ARG A 238 22.12 -11.21 15.21
N PHE A 239 20.89 -11.64 15.46
CA PHE A 239 19.71 -10.79 15.35
C PHE A 239 19.23 -10.26 16.71
N GLY A 240 19.70 -10.83 17.83
CA GLY A 240 19.30 -10.41 19.17
C GLY A 240 17.77 -10.30 19.32
N PRO A 241 17.21 -9.20 19.87
CA PRO A 241 15.76 -9.03 20.04
C PRO A 241 14.99 -8.86 18.72
N TRP A 242 15.69 -8.66 17.60
CA TRP A 242 15.08 -8.53 16.27
C TRP A 242 14.61 -9.87 15.70
N ALA A 243 15.08 -11.00 16.24
CA ALA A 243 14.60 -12.31 15.84
C ALA A 243 13.17 -12.53 16.35
N GLN A 244 12.20 -12.59 15.42
CA GLN A 244 10.81 -12.90 15.69
C GLN A 244 10.41 -14.11 14.84
N GLY A 245 9.69 -15.06 15.43
CA GLY A 245 9.28 -16.28 14.74
C GLY A 245 8.05 -16.89 15.37
N SER A 246 7.11 -17.32 14.53
CA SER A 246 5.95 -18.09 14.95
C SER A 246 5.67 -19.15 13.90
N ARG A 247 5.31 -20.35 14.35
CA ARG A 247 4.82 -21.44 13.50
C ARG A 247 3.53 -21.96 14.11
N ALA A 248 2.43 -21.80 13.39
CA ALA A 248 1.10 -22.21 13.83
C ALA A 248 0.43 -23.05 12.74
N ARG A 249 -0.41 -24.00 13.16
CA ARG A 249 -1.35 -24.72 12.28
C ARG A 249 -2.74 -24.16 12.55
N LEU A 250 -3.45 -23.78 11.50
CA LEU A 250 -4.80 -23.23 11.57
C LEU A 250 -5.75 -24.11 10.74
N VAL A 251 -6.97 -24.30 11.23
CA VAL A 251 -8.05 -24.94 10.46
C VAL A 251 -8.93 -23.81 9.90
N LEU A 252 -8.88 -23.62 8.58
CA LEU A 252 -9.52 -22.49 7.90
C LEU A 252 -10.27 -22.98 6.66
N SER A 253 -11.40 -22.36 6.34
CA SER A 253 -11.97 -22.47 5.00
C SER A 253 -11.13 -21.67 3.99
N GLN A 254 -11.34 -21.88 2.69
CA GLN A 254 -10.67 -21.09 1.65
C GLN A 254 -10.98 -19.59 1.76
N SER A 255 -12.22 -19.22 2.14
CA SER A 255 -12.61 -17.83 2.37
C SER A 255 -11.92 -17.23 3.59
N ASP A 256 -11.78 -18.00 4.67
CA ASP A 256 -11.09 -17.53 5.88
C ASP A 256 -9.61 -17.32 5.62
N LEU A 257 -8.97 -18.22 4.86
CA LEU A 257 -7.56 -18.07 4.48
C LEU A 257 -7.33 -16.81 3.62
N ARG A 258 -8.21 -16.53 2.65
CA ARG A 258 -8.14 -15.31 1.85
C ARG A 258 -8.30 -14.06 2.71
N ARG A 259 -9.32 -14.04 3.57
CA ARG A 259 -9.55 -12.92 4.49
C ARG A 259 -8.37 -12.71 5.44
N PHE A 260 -7.81 -13.78 5.99
CA PHE A 260 -6.62 -13.72 6.83
C PHE A 260 -5.42 -13.13 6.09
N ALA A 261 -5.18 -13.56 4.85
CA ALA A 261 -4.10 -13.02 4.03
C ALA A 261 -4.28 -11.51 3.77
N ASP A 262 -5.52 -11.07 3.50
CA ASP A 262 -5.82 -9.64 3.31
C ASP A 262 -5.61 -8.83 4.61
N GLU A 263 -6.06 -9.34 5.75
CA GLU A 263 -5.85 -8.72 7.06
C GLU A 263 -4.36 -8.67 7.47
N TYR A 264 -3.59 -9.71 7.12
CA TYR A 264 -2.14 -9.74 7.32
C TYR A 264 -1.43 -8.69 6.48
N LEU A 265 -1.79 -8.54 5.20
CA LEU A 265 -1.22 -7.48 4.35
C LEU A 265 -1.60 -6.09 4.88
N GLU A 266 -2.85 -5.88 5.28
CA GLU A 266 -3.27 -4.61 5.90
C GLU A 266 -2.48 -4.30 7.18
N LEU A 267 -2.13 -5.32 7.97
CA LEU A 267 -1.28 -5.18 9.15
C LEU A 267 0.12 -4.68 8.77
N LEU A 268 0.74 -5.25 7.72
CA LEU A 268 2.04 -4.77 7.24
C LEU A 268 1.99 -3.31 6.84
N ASP A 269 0.99 -2.93 6.05
CA ASP A 269 0.81 -1.56 5.58
C ASP A 269 0.58 -0.58 6.74
N ARG A 270 -0.15 -1.01 7.78
CA ARG A 270 -0.37 -0.23 8.99
C ARG A 270 0.94 0.09 9.74
N TYR A 271 1.83 -0.88 9.87
CA TYR A 271 3.11 -0.70 10.56
C TYR A 271 4.14 0.08 9.73
N GLN A 272 4.06 -0.01 8.40
CA GLN A 272 4.81 0.89 7.51
C GLN A 272 4.35 2.34 7.68
N LEU A 273 3.03 2.57 7.75
CA LEU A 273 2.44 3.89 7.98
C LEU A 273 2.86 4.53 9.30
N LEU A 274 2.85 3.76 10.39
CA LEU A 274 3.35 4.19 11.71
C LEU A 274 4.74 4.83 11.58
N ARG A 275 5.65 4.22 10.81
CA ARG A 275 7.01 4.74 10.68
C ARG A 275 7.12 5.96 9.76
N ALA A 276 6.29 6.04 8.72
CA ALA A 276 6.24 7.22 7.86
C ALA A 276 5.81 8.48 8.63
N GLU A 277 4.99 8.31 9.68
CA GLU A 277 4.51 9.40 10.54
C GLU A 277 5.50 9.76 11.66
N ASP A 278 6.10 8.77 12.33
CA ASP A 278 7.02 8.97 13.49
C ASP A 278 8.49 9.22 13.09
N GLY A 279 8.73 9.77 11.89
CA GLY A 279 10.05 9.90 11.29
C GLY A 279 11.11 10.70 12.08
N ARG A 280 10.83 11.19 13.29
CA ARG A 280 11.79 11.94 14.14
C ARG A 280 11.76 11.66 15.65
N ASP A 281 10.75 11.01 16.23
CA ASP A 281 10.57 10.98 17.71
C ASP A 281 10.41 9.58 18.35
N GLY A 282 10.92 8.53 17.71
CA GLY A 282 10.93 7.17 18.29
C GLY A 282 12.30 6.79 18.85
N ASP A 283 12.38 6.53 20.15
CA ASP A 283 13.56 6.21 20.99
C ASP A 283 14.28 4.87 20.67
N GLY A 284 14.38 4.47 19.39
CA GLY A 284 14.92 3.18 19.00
C GLY A 284 15.54 3.13 17.61
N GLU A 285 16.56 2.28 17.46
CA GLU A 285 17.20 1.98 16.18
C GLU A 285 16.17 1.42 15.19
N VAL A 286 16.12 1.93 13.95
CA VAL A 286 15.20 1.46 12.91
C VAL A 286 15.95 0.71 11.83
N ARG A 287 15.47 -0.50 11.53
CA ARG A 287 16.09 -1.41 10.57
C ARG A 287 15.05 -1.93 9.58
N ALA A 288 15.53 -2.22 8.37
CA ALA A 288 14.73 -2.95 7.39
C ALA A 288 14.52 -4.39 7.89
N VAL A 289 13.26 -4.79 8.07
CA VAL A 289 12.92 -6.14 8.50
C VAL A 289 12.32 -6.89 7.34
N ALA A 290 12.93 -8.02 7.00
CA ALA A 290 12.55 -8.81 5.85
C ALA A 290 11.52 -9.87 6.27
N LEU A 291 10.23 -9.59 6.03
CA LEU A 291 9.09 -10.41 6.42
C LEU A 291 8.63 -11.31 5.26
N ARG A 292 8.27 -12.57 5.56
CA ARG A 292 7.64 -13.48 4.60
C ARG A 292 6.41 -14.13 5.22
N PHE A 293 5.37 -14.26 4.42
CA PHE A 293 4.17 -15.01 4.75
C PHE A 293 3.94 -16.07 3.69
N TYR A 294 3.79 -17.30 4.15
CA TYR A 294 3.47 -18.46 3.33
C TYR A 294 2.37 -19.25 4.04
N ALA A 295 1.36 -19.66 3.30
CA ALA A 295 0.28 -20.50 3.81
C ALA A 295 -0.07 -21.56 2.77
N PHE A 296 0.03 -22.82 3.17
CA PHE A 296 -0.22 -23.98 2.32
C PHE A 296 -0.99 -25.03 3.14
N PRO A 297 -1.88 -25.81 2.51
CA PRO A 297 -2.44 -27.00 3.12
C PRO A 297 -1.34 -28.01 3.43
N ASP A 298 -1.29 -28.49 4.68
CA ASP A 298 -0.22 -29.36 5.19
C ASP A 298 -0.29 -30.78 4.58
N ASP A 299 -1.50 -31.25 4.30
CA ASP A 299 -1.78 -32.52 3.62
C ASP A 299 -1.22 -32.54 2.20
N LEU A 300 -1.34 -31.44 1.45
CA LEU A 300 -0.84 -31.36 0.08
C LEU A 300 0.70 -31.30 -0.01
N LEU A 301 1.40 -30.97 1.08
CA LEU A 301 2.86 -30.99 1.13
C LEU A 301 3.44 -32.39 1.40
N THR A 302 2.65 -33.27 2.02
CA THR A 302 3.10 -34.59 2.49
C THR A 302 2.68 -35.73 1.55
N THR A 303 1.86 -35.44 0.53
CA THR A 303 1.29 -36.45 -0.39
C THR A 303 2.20 -36.73 -1.61
N ASP A 304 3.50 -36.49 -1.51
CA ASP A 304 4.57 -36.72 -2.52
C ASP A 304 4.39 -36.09 -3.91
N ALA A 305 5.21 -35.08 -4.17
CA ALA A 305 5.90 -34.94 -5.45
C ALA A 305 7.30 -35.57 -5.32
N ASP A 306 7.34 -36.89 -5.13
CA ASP A 306 8.42 -37.83 -5.51
C ASP A 306 8.36 -39.09 -4.64
N GLY A 307 7.98 -40.22 -5.25
CA GLY A 307 8.13 -41.56 -4.68
C GLY A 307 9.60 -42.00 -4.59
N GLY A 308 10.44 -41.23 -3.89
CA GLY A 308 11.87 -41.43 -3.75
C GLY A 308 12.29 -41.44 -2.27
N SER A 309 12.42 -42.64 -1.72
CA SER A 309 12.96 -42.97 -0.40
C SER A 309 13.94 -41.95 0.22
N GLY A 310 13.58 -41.36 1.36
CA GLY A 310 14.46 -40.46 2.11
C GLY A 310 14.07 -40.39 3.59
N ARG A 311 14.43 -41.44 4.33
CA ARG A 311 14.44 -41.58 5.81
C ARG A 311 14.13 -40.30 6.60
N GLY A 312 13.00 -40.31 7.31
CA GLY A 312 12.76 -39.41 8.43
C GLY A 312 13.90 -39.51 9.45
N VAL A 313 14.31 -38.34 9.96
CA VAL A 313 15.24 -38.23 11.08
C VAL A 313 14.62 -38.95 12.28
N PRO A 314 15.29 -39.96 12.89
CA PRO A 314 14.79 -40.54 14.13
C PRO A 314 14.96 -39.52 15.25
N VAL A 315 13.86 -39.19 15.92
CA VAL A 315 13.91 -38.58 17.25
C VAL A 315 14.38 -39.68 18.19
N ASP A 316 15.65 -39.65 18.57
CA ASP A 316 16.22 -40.55 19.57
C ASP A 316 15.56 -40.26 20.91
N GLY A 317 14.53 -41.03 21.23
CA GLY A 317 13.96 -41.14 22.56
C GLY A 317 14.87 -42.04 23.38
N SER A 318 15.75 -41.44 24.16
CA SER A 318 16.57 -42.15 25.14
C SER A 318 15.67 -42.85 26.16
N HIS A 319 15.43 -44.15 25.96
CA HIS A 319 15.09 -45.08 27.04
C HIS A 319 16.26 -45.07 28.03
N ARG A 320 16.01 -44.59 29.25
CA ARG A 320 16.75 -45.03 30.43
C ARG A 320 15.81 -45.90 31.25
N ASP A 321 15.79 -47.18 30.91
CA ASP A 321 15.52 -48.22 31.89
C ASP A 321 16.87 -48.64 32.46
N THR A 322 17.00 -48.53 33.79
CA THR A 322 17.96 -49.30 34.57
C THR A 322 17.24 -49.79 35.84
N PRO A 323 17.61 -50.99 36.31
CA PRO A 323 16.74 -51.91 37.06
C PRO A 323 16.39 -51.49 38.50
#